data_AF-A0A1G7J210-F1
#
_entry.id   AF-A0A1G7J210-F1
#
_cell.length_a   1.000
_cell.length_b   1.000
_cell.length_c   1.000
_cell.angle_alpha   90.00
_cell.angle_beta   90.00
_cell.angle_gamma   90.00
#
_symmetry.space_group_name_H-M   'P 1'
#
loop_
_entity.id
_entity.type
_entity.pdbx_description
1 polymer ?
#
loop_
_entity_poly.entity_id
_entity_poly.type
_entity_poly.pdbx_seq_one_letter_code
_entity_poly.pdbx_strand_id
1 'polypeptide(L)'
;MDGDVRVLVVDDDPDIAQFVRTVLSKAGMHAVACFDPLEALALAARDSFDAVVTDIEMPGMNGLEFLGRLRELQTDLPVAVMTAHASVDYAVEALRRNADEFMVKPVRRDDVVATVRRLVELGIARRATARHQTVLAIGAHPDDVELGIGGTLAAHRSAGDQVVILTLSRGARGGEAGDRMGESMAAAELIGARLFMEDLEDTRISEADPTVSIIERVVAQVQPTIVYTHSAHDRHQDHRAVHRAATVATRNVPTFACYQSPSATVDYRPTRFVSIDGFTDTKLALLACFGSQAGIRNYMQDDFVLATSRYWSRYGGGQHCEPLEVIREASAVVGAQSDAPAIPVQSSNLTERSGV
;
A
#
# COMPACT_ATOMS: atom_id res chain seq x y z
N MET A 1 -15.44 -1.46 -24.53
CA MET A 1 -14.62 -2.01 -23.44
C MET A 1 -13.81 -3.10 -24.10
N ASP A 2 -12.72 -2.72 -24.78
CA ASP A 2 -11.94 -3.65 -25.61
C ASP A 2 -10.60 -3.95 -24.93
N GLY A 3 -10.70 -4.57 -23.76
CA GLY A 3 -9.59 -5.24 -23.10
C GLY A 3 -9.94 -6.73 -22.98
N ASP A 4 -8.94 -7.61 -23.08
CA ASP A 4 -9.12 -9.06 -22.95
C ASP A 4 -9.41 -9.42 -21.48
N VAL A 5 -10.67 -9.30 -21.07
CA VAL A 5 -11.10 -9.53 -19.67
C VAL A 5 -10.95 -10.99 -19.32
N ARG A 6 -10.12 -11.31 -18.33
CA ARG A 6 -9.85 -12.70 -17.89
C ARG A 6 -10.58 -13.00 -16.59
N VAL A 7 -11.37 -14.08 -16.56
CA VAL A 7 -12.16 -14.46 -15.39
C VAL A 7 -11.81 -15.87 -14.94
N LEU A 8 -11.50 -16.04 -13.66
CA LEU A 8 -11.32 -17.36 -13.06
C LEU A 8 -12.66 -17.86 -12.51
N VAL A 9 -13.08 -19.04 -12.92
CA VAL A 9 -14.32 -19.70 -12.47
C VAL A 9 -13.92 -20.94 -11.69
N VAL A 10 -14.35 -21.05 -10.43
CA VAL A 10 -14.00 -22.15 -9.52
C VAL A 10 -15.28 -22.79 -9.02
N ASP A 11 -15.54 -24.04 -9.42
CA ASP A 11 -16.72 -24.80 -8.99
C ASP A 11 -16.39 -26.29 -9.17
N ASP A 12 -16.64 -27.12 -8.15
CA ASP A 12 -16.37 -28.55 -8.21
C ASP A 12 -17.39 -29.30 -9.09
N ASP A 13 -18.55 -28.70 -9.37
CA ASP A 13 -19.51 -29.17 -10.37
C ASP A 13 -19.06 -28.74 -11.78
N PRO A 14 -18.64 -29.70 -12.64
CA PRO A 14 -18.14 -29.37 -13.96
C PRO A 14 -19.18 -28.74 -14.87
N ASP A 15 -20.46 -29.07 -14.69
CA ASP A 15 -21.55 -28.54 -15.52
C ASP A 15 -21.79 -27.06 -15.21
N ILE A 16 -21.72 -26.67 -13.92
CA ILE A 16 -21.87 -25.29 -13.49
C ILE A 16 -20.66 -24.46 -13.92
N ALA A 17 -19.45 -24.94 -13.66
CA ALA A 17 -18.22 -24.26 -14.09
C ALA A 17 -18.22 -24.03 -15.61
N GLN A 18 -18.62 -25.07 -16.37
CA GLN A 18 -18.71 -25.01 -17.82
C GLN A 18 -19.80 -24.06 -18.31
N PHE A 19 -20.96 -24.03 -17.64
CA PHE A 19 -22.04 -23.10 -17.94
C PHE A 19 -21.57 -21.65 -17.78
N VAL A 20 -21.00 -21.31 -16.62
CA VAL A 20 -20.50 -19.95 -16.32
C VAL A 20 -19.42 -19.55 -17.32
N ARG A 21 -18.45 -20.44 -17.59
CA ARG A 21 -17.42 -20.24 -18.62
C ARG A 21 -18.04 -19.90 -19.98
N THR A 22 -18.99 -20.70 -20.44
CA THR A 22 -19.65 -20.52 -21.75
C THR A 22 -20.42 -19.22 -21.82
N VAL A 23 -21.11 -18.84 -20.73
CA VAL A 23 -21.85 -17.58 -20.63
C VAL A 23 -20.92 -16.37 -20.76
N LEU A 24 -19.81 -16.37 -20.04
CA LEU A 24 -18.82 -15.30 -20.04
C LEU A 24 -18.08 -15.19 -21.38
N SER A 25 -17.69 -16.33 -21.97
CA SER A 25 -17.07 -16.36 -23.31
C SER A 25 -17.98 -15.78 -24.39
N LYS A 26 -19.28 -16.09 -24.36
CA LYS A 26 -20.26 -15.49 -25.28
C LYS A 26 -20.47 -13.98 -25.06
N ALA A 27 -20.08 -13.46 -23.91
CA ALA A 27 -20.13 -12.04 -23.58
C ALA A 27 -18.81 -11.31 -23.89
N GLY A 28 -17.83 -12.00 -24.51
CA GLY A 28 -16.55 -11.43 -24.91
C GLY A 28 -15.45 -11.49 -23.85
N MET A 29 -15.60 -12.30 -22.80
CA MET A 29 -14.63 -12.46 -21.71
C MET A 29 -13.89 -13.80 -21.80
N HIS A 30 -12.60 -13.83 -21.53
CA HIS A 30 -11.81 -15.04 -21.48
C HIS A 30 -11.94 -15.74 -20.11
N ALA A 31 -12.89 -16.67 -20.00
CA ALA A 31 -13.12 -17.43 -18.78
C ALA A 31 -12.30 -18.74 -18.71
N VAL A 32 -11.59 -18.93 -17.60
CA VAL A 32 -10.85 -20.17 -17.26
C VAL A 32 -11.63 -20.88 -16.17
N ALA A 33 -12.06 -22.12 -16.42
CA ALA A 33 -12.76 -22.95 -15.44
C ALA A 33 -11.76 -23.86 -14.72
N CYS A 34 -11.92 -23.95 -13.40
CA CYS A 34 -11.15 -24.79 -12.49
C CYS A 34 -12.11 -25.56 -11.59
N PHE A 35 -11.81 -26.84 -11.35
CA PHE A 35 -12.67 -27.72 -10.54
C PHE A 35 -12.08 -28.03 -9.16
N ASP A 36 -10.84 -27.60 -8.93
CA ASP A 36 -10.14 -27.72 -7.66
C ASP A 36 -9.73 -26.32 -7.16
N PRO A 37 -10.15 -25.91 -5.94
CA PRO A 37 -9.73 -24.63 -5.36
C PRO A 37 -8.21 -24.50 -5.17
N LEU A 38 -7.46 -25.60 -4.99
CA LEU A 38 -6.01 -25.56 -4.88
C LEU A 38 -5.33 -25.24 -6.21
N GLU A 39 -5.81 -25.84 -7.30
CA GLU A 39 -5.37 -25.49 -8.65
C GLU A 39 -5.73 -24.04 -8.99
N ALA A 40 -6.91 -23.57 -8.57
CA ALA A 40 -7.33 -22.19 -8.74
C ALA A 40 -6.41 -21.19 -8.01
N LEU A 41 -5.96 -21.50 -6.79
CA LEU A 41 -4.97 -20.68 -6.07
C LEU A 41 -3.61 -20.66 -6.79
N ALA A 42 -3.16 -21.82 -7.30
CA ALA A 42 -1.92 -21.91 -8.07
C ALA A 42 -2.00 -21.11 -9.39
N LEU A 43 -3.16 -21.12 -10.05
CA LEU A 43 -3.46 -20.30 -11.22
C LEU A 43 -3.45 -18.81 -10.86
N ALA A 44 -4.16 -18.40 -9.81
CA ALA A 44 -4.23 -17.00 -9.39
C ALA A 44 -2.87 -16.44 -8.94
N ALA A 45 -1.98 -17.29 -8.42
CA ALA A 45 -0.60 -16.90 -8.09
C ALA A 45 0.30 -16.70 -9.32
N ARG A 46 0.03 -17.43 -10.42
CA ARG A 46 0.87 -17.41 -11.63
C ARG A 46 0.35 -16.45 -12.71
N ASP A 47 -0.96 -16.38 -12.85
CA ASP A 47 -1.65 -15.71 -13.96
C ASP A 47 -2.48 -14.52 -13.43
N SER A 48 -2.65 -13.49 -14.26
CA SER A 48 -3.48 -12.32 -13.93
C SER A 48 -4.94 -12.51 -14.33
N PHE A 49 -5.85 -12.25 -13.39
CA PHE A 49 -7.31 -12.26 -13.60
C PHE A 49 -7.92 -10.90 -13.25
N ASP A 50 -9.06 -10.59 -13.84
CA ASP A 50 -9.83 -9.37 -13.58
C ASP A 50 -10.95 -9.57 -12.56
N ALA A 51 -11.43 -10.81 -12.43
CA ALA A 51 -12.44 -11.21 -11.46
C ALA A 51 -12.36 -12.72 -11.19
N VAL A 52 -12.88 -13.13 -10.03
CA VAL A 52 -13.13 -14.53 -9.69
C VAL A 52 -14.60 -14.77 -9.44
N VAL A 53 -15.09 -15.91 -9.90
CA VAL A 53 -16.41 -16.45 -9.54
C VAL A 53 -16.16 -17.81 -8.91
N THR A 54 -16.45 -17.97 -7.62
CA THR A 54 -16.21 -19.23 -6.88
C THR A 54 -17.48 -19.77 -6.27
N ASP A 55 -17.67 -21.07 -6.24
CA ASP A 55 -18.70 -21.70 -5.41
C ASP A 55 -18.31 -21.71 -3.93
N ILE A 56 -19.30 -21.71 -3.03
CA ILE A 56 -19.07 -21.91 -1.59
C ILE A 56 -18.83 -23.38 -1.26
N GLU A 57 -19.65 -24.28 -1.77
CA GLU A 57 -19.77 -25.67 -1.31
C GLU A 57 -18.84 -26.60 -2.10
N MET A 58 -17.53 -26.40 -1.97
CA MET A 58 -16.53 -27.25 -2.61
C MET A 58 -15.90 -28.24 -1.62
N PRO A 59 -15.62 -29.50 -2.03
CA PRO A 59 -14.93 -30.48 -1.19
C PRO A 59 -13.51 -30.03 -0.80
N GLY A 60 -13.13 -30.29 0.46
CA GLY A 60 -11.77 -30.06 0.97
C GLY A 60 -11.49 -28.62 1.36
N MET A 61 -11.74 -27.66 0.47
CA MET A 61 -11.65 -26.21 0.75
C MET A 61 -12.89 -25.51 0.22
N ASN A 62 -13.65 -24.88 1.10
CA ASN A 62 -14.85 -24.17 0.69
C ASN A 62 -14.50 -22.80 0.06
N GLY A 63 -15.45 -22.20 -0.68
CA GLY A 63 -15.24 -20.92 -1.37
C GLY A 63 -14.84 -19.74 -0.48
N LEU A 64 -15.26 -19.76 0.79
CA LEU A 64 -14.94 -18.72 1.77
C LEU A 64 -13.51 -18.87 2.31
N GLU A 65 -13.04 -20.10 2.48
CA GLU A 65 -11.64 -20.42 2.79
C GLU A 65 -10.73 -20.10 1.60
N PHE A 66 -11.16 -20.45 0.39
CA PHE A 66 -10.49 -20.08 -0.86
C PHE A 66 -10.36 -18.56 -0.98
N LEU A 67 -11.45 -17.81 -0.77
CA LEU A 67 -11.42 -16.34 -0.77
C LEU A 67 -10.43 -15.78 0.27
N GLY A 68 -10.40 -16.33 1.48
CA GLY A 68 -9.45 -15.91 2.52
C GLY A 68 -7.99 -16.05 2.05
N ARG A 69 -7.62 -17.21 1.48
CA ARG A 69 -6.27 -17.44 0.95
C ARG A 69 -5.97 -16.62 -0.30
N LEU A 70 -6.97 -16.42 -1.15
CA LEU A 70 -6.82 -15.59 -2.35
C LEU A 70 -6.51 -14.13 -1.96
N ARG A 71 -7.11 -13.60 -0.89
CA ARG A 71 -6.82 -12.24 -0.40
C ARG A 71 -5.41 -12.06 0.13
N GLU A 72 -4.76 -13.12 0.61
CA GLU A 72 -3.34 -13.11 1.00
C GLU A 72 -2.41 -12.99 -0.23
N LEU A 73 -2.84 -13.49 -1.39
CA LEU A 73 -2.08 -13.46 -2.65
C LEU A 73 -2.38 -12.21 -3.48
N GLN A 74 -3.66 -11.83 -3.56
CA GLN A 74 -4.18 -10.74 -4.39
C GLN A 74 -5.29 -9.99 -3.65
N THR A 75 -4.89 -8.98 -2.88
CA THR A 75 -5.80 -8.24 -1.99
C THR A 75 -6.96 -7.60 -2.73
N ASP A 76 -6.72 -7.06 -3.94
CA ASP A 76 -7.70 -6.24 -4.66
C ASP A 76 -8.54 -6.99 -5.70
N LEU A 77 -8.23 -8.27 -6.01
CA LEU A 77 -8.90 -9.03 -7.05
C LEU A 77 -10.39 -9.20 -6.73
N PRO A 78 -11.32 -8.62 -7.52
CA PRO A 78 -12.74 -8.70 -7.19
C PRO A 78 -13.30 -10.13 -7.26
N VAL A 79 -14.08 -10.54 -6.26
CA VAL A 79 -14.59 -11.92 -6.13
C VAL A 79 -16.11 -11.94 -5.94
N ALA A 80 -16.80 -12.71 -6.79
CA ALA A 80 -18.17 -13.14 -6.57
C ALA A 80 -18.20 -14.56 -6.02
N VAL A 81 -19.08 -14.77 -5.06
CA VAL A 81 -19.32 -16.08 -4.46
C VAL A 81 -20.69 -16.62 -4.89
N MET A 82 -20.74 -17.87 -5.34
CA MET A 82 -21.96 -18.59 -5.71
C MET A 82 -22.36 -19.57 -4.61
N THR A 83 -23.65 -19.75 -4.36
CA THR A 83 -24.11 -20.75 -3.39
C THR A 83 -25.48 -21.30 -3.71
N ALA A 84 -25.76 -22.53 -3.30
CA ALA A 84 -27.10 -23.11 -3.31
C ALA A 84 -28.03 -22.51 -2.23
N HIS A 85 -27.47 -21.89 -1.18
CA HIS A 85 -28.23 -21.47 0.00
C HIS A 85 -28.07 -19.97 0.28
N ALA A 86 -29.13 -19.20 0.09
CA ALA A 86 -29.21 -17.80 0.49
C ALA A 86 -29.44 -17.65 2.02
N SER A 87 -28.66 -18.34 2.85
CA SER A 87 -28.76 -18.18 4.30
C SER A 87 -28.12 -16.87 4.75
N VAL A 88 -28.67 -16.27 5.81
CA VAL A 88 -28.10 -15.05 6.42
C VAL A 88 -26.68 -15.32 6.91
N ASP A 89 -26.41 -16.52 7.42
CA ASP A 89 -25.09 -16.89 7.95
C ASP A 89 -24.00 -16.88 6.87
N TYR A 90 -24.28 -17.43 5.68
CA TYR A 90 -23.33 -17.38 4.56
C TYR A 90 -23.11 -15.96 4.04
N ALA A 91 -24.17 -15.15 3.98
CA ALA A 91 -24.04 -13.74 3.59
C ALA A 91 -23.18 -12.96 4.60
N VAL A 92 -23.38 -13.18 5.90
CA VAL A 92 -22.56 -12.55 6.96
C VAL A 92 -21.10 -13.00 6.88
N GLU A 93 -20.85 -14.29 6.63
CA GLU A 93 -19.46 -14.78 6.52
C GLU A 93 -18.77 -14.28 5.24
N ALA A 94 -19.47 -14.25 4.11
CA ALA A 94 -18.96 -13.68 2.85
C ALA A 94 -18.59 -12.20 3.01
N LEU A 95 -19.45 -11.41 3.67
CA LEU A 95 -19.16 -10.01 3.99
C LEU A 95 -17.95 -9.88 4.92
N ARG A 96 -17.84 -10.72 5.96
CA ARG A 96 -16.68 -10.72 6.87
C ARG A 96 -15.37 -11.03 6.16
N ARG A 97 -15.40 -11.82 5.09
CA ARG A 97 -14.23 -12.20 4.29
C ARG A 97 -14.02 -11.32 3.07
N ASN A 98 -14.74 -10.20 2.97
CA ASN A 98 -14.64 -9.23 1.87
C ASN A 98 -14.92 -9.86 0.49
N ALA A 99 -15.97 -10.68 0.38
CA ALA A 99 -16.55 -10.97 -0.93
C ALA A 99 -17.18 -9.69 -1.49
N ASP A 100 -16.99 -9.44 -2.79
CA ASP A 100 -17.46 -8.22 -3.43
C ASP A 100 -18.90 -8.34 -3.91
N GLU A 101 -19.28 -9.54 -4.33
CA GLU A 101 -20.61 -9.86 -4.85
C GLU A 101 -21.04 -11.28 -4.44
N PHE A 102 -22.34 -11.54 -4.47
CA PHE A 102 -22.92 -12.83 -4.11
C PHE A 102 -24.02 -13.22 -5.09
N MET A 103 -24.03 -14.49 -5.49
CA MET A 103 -25.00 -15.05 -6.44
C MET A 103 -25.63 -16.33 -5.87
N VAL A 104 -26.95 -16.42 -5.97
CA VAL A 104 -27.70 -17.60 -5.53
C VAL A 104 -27.94 -18.51 -6.73
N LYS A 105 -27.59 -19.78 -6.60
CA LYS A 105 -27.88 -20.83 -7.59
C LYS A 105 -29.40 -21.14 -7.55
N PRO A 106 -30.05 -21.38 -8.71
CA PRO A 106 -29.46 -21.45 -10.05
C PRO A 106 -29.15 -20.07 -10.63
N VAL A 107 -27.92 -19.90 -11.13
CA VAL A 107 -27.47 -18.63 -11.71
C VAL A 107 -27.98 -18.47 -13.15
N ARG A 108 -28.59 -17.33 -13.46
CA ARG A 108 -29.06 -17.04 -14.81
C ARG A 108 -27.95 -16.39 -15.62
N ARG A 109 -28.00 -16.58 -16.95
CA ARG A 109 -27.02 -16.01 -17.89
C ARG A 109 -26.80 -14.50 -17.67
N ASP A 110 -27.90 -13.75 -17.61
CA ASP A 110 -27.83 -12.28 -17.54
C ASP A 110 -27.25 -11.81 -16.20
N ASP A 111 -27.57 -12.52 -15.11
CA ASP A 111 -27.08 -12.22 -13.77
C ASP A 111 -25.57 -12.46 -13.68
N VAL A 112 -25.06 -13.57 -14.23
CA VAL A 112 -23.62 -13.87 -14.27
C VAL A 112 -22.86 -12.79 -15.03
N VAL A 113 -23.33 -12.41 -16.22
CA VAL A 113 -22.66 -11.38 -17.04
C VAL A 113 -22.71 -10.02 -16.34
N ALA A 114 -23.85 -9.64 -15.76
CA ALA A 114 -23.99 -8.37 -15.07
C ALA A 114 -23.08 -8.28 -13.83
N THR A 115 -23.05 -9.34 -13.01
CA THR A 115 -22.20 -9.40 -11.82
C THR A 115 -20.72 -9.35 -12.17
N VAL A 116 -20.26 -10.14 -13.14
CA VAL A 116 -18.85 -10.12 -13.55
C VAL A 116 -18.46 -8.77 -14.16
N ARG A 117 -19.33 -8.11 -14.92
CA ARG A 117 -19.05 -6.75 -15.40
C ARG A 117 -18.88 -5.75 -14.26
N ARG A 118 -19.75 -5.78 -13.25
CA ARG A 118 -19.60 -4.94 -12.05
C ARG A 118 -18.31 -5.24 -11.30
N LEU A 119 -17.92 -6.51 -11.18
CA LEU A 119 -16.64 -6.89 -10.58
C LEU A 119 -15.46 -6.36 -11.38
N VAL A 120 -15.48 -6.49 -12.71
CA VAL A 120 -14.40 -5.97 -13.57
C VAL A 120 -14.32 -4.45 -13.47
N GLU A 121 -15.45 -3.74 -13.46
CA GLU A 121 -15.50 -2.29 -13.22
C GLU A 121 -14.94 -1.92 -11.84
N LEU A 122 -15.29 -2.68 -10.80
CA LEU A 122 -14.73 -2.52 -9.45
C LEU A 122 -13.21 -2.75 -9.44
N GLY A 123 -12.73 -3.77 -10.14
CA GLY A 123 -11.31 -4.08 -10.29
C GLY A 123 -10.57 -2.99 -11.06
N ILE A 124 -11.17 -2.46 -12.13
CA ILE A 124 -10.65 -1.32 -12.87
C ILE A 124 -10.62 -0.08 -11.97
N ALA A 125 -11.66 0.18 -11.18
CA ALA A 125 -11.70 1.29 -10.24
C ALA A 125 -10.63 1.15 -9.15
N ARG A 126 -10.48 -0.05 -8.56
CA ARG A 126 -9.42 -0.37 -7.59
C ARG A 126 -8.04 -0.18 -8.18
N ARG A 127 -7.80 -0.65 -9.41
CA ARG A 127 -6.55 -0.44 -10.15
C ARG A 127 -6.33 1.01 -10.56
N ALA A 128 -7.40 1.76 -10.84
CA ALA A 128 -7.34 3.18 -11.18
C ALA A 128 -7.11 4.07 -9.94
N THR A 129 -7.58 3.65 -8.76
CA THR A 129 -7.19 4.23 -7.46
C THR A 129 -5.79 3.77 -7.03
N ALA A 130 -5.37 2.56 -7.42
CA ALA A 130 -3.98 2.10 -7.44
C ALA A 130 -3.22 2.65 -8.66
N ARG A 131 -3.58 3.86 -9.12
CA ARG A 131 -2.75 4.68 -10.01
C ARG A 131 -1.36 4.72 -9.38
N HIS A 132 -0.32 4.46 -10.18
CA HIS A 132 1.09 4.53 -9.77
C HIS A 132 1.27 5.63 -8.73
N GLN A 133 1.57 5.22 -7.49
CA GLN A 133 1.80 6.15 -6.42
C GLN A 133 3.03 6.96 -6.77
N THR A 134 3.03 8.22 -6.35
CA THR A 134 4.25 9.02 -6.41
C THR A 134 4.72 9.18 -4.98
N VAL A 135 5.79 8.45 -4.66
CA VAL A 135 6.42 8.40 -3.35
C VAL A 135 7.50 9.45 -3.27
N LEU A 136 7.43 10.30 -2.25
CA LEU A 136 8.50 11.21 -1.87
C LEU A 136 9.05 10.79 -0.50
N ALA A 137 10.26 10.24 -0.48
CA ALA A 137 10.99 9.96 0.75
C ALA A 137 11.96 11.11 1.07
N ILE A 138 11.87 11.64 2.28
CA ILE A 138 12.64 12.80 2.73
C ILE A 138 13.62 12.35 3.82
N GLY A 139 14.91 12.62 3.61
CA GLY A 139 16.00 12.41 4.56
C GLY A 139 16.65 13.73 4.95
N ALA A 140 17.15 13.82 6.18
CA ALA A 140 17.96 14.95 6.62
C ALA A 140 19.36 14.86 5.98
N HIS A 141 19.93 13.65 5.97
CA HIS A 141 21.28 13.35 5.51
C HIS A 141 21.26 12.23 4.46
N PRO A 142 22.36 12.03 3.70
CA PRO A 142 22.57 10.80 2.95
C PRO A 142 22.42 9.60 3.88
N ASP A 143 21.98 8.44 3.38
CA ASP A 143 21.77 7.17 4.10
C ASP A 143 20.47 7.04 4.94
N ASP A 144 19.87 8.14 5.39
CA ASP A 144 18.69 8.15 6.26
C ASP A 144 17.52 7.32 5.70
N VAL A 145 17.19 7.57 4.43
CA VAL A 145 16.01 7.01 3.76
C VAL A 145 16.23 5.53 3.45
N GLU A 146 17.40 5.19 2.93
CA GLU A 146 17.78 3.82 2.58
C GLU A 146 17.81 2.92 3.82
N LEU A 147 18.28 3.46 4.94
CA LEU A 147 18.32 2.74 6.21
C LEU A 147 16.94 2.55 6.82
N GLY A 148 16.10 3.59 6.80
CA GLY A 148 14.76 3.53 7.34
C GLY A 148 13.82 2.64 6.51
N ILE A 149 13.78 2.88 5.20
CA ILE A 149 12.73 2.35 4.29
C ILE A 149 13.25 1.87 2.93
N GLY A 150 14.53 1.54 2.78
CA GLY A 150 15.09 1.08 1.51
C GLY A 150 14.36 -0.12 0.90
N GLY A 151 13.90 -1.08 1.73
CA GLY A 151 13.12 -2.22 1.25
C GLY A 151 11.72 -1.82 0.76
N THR A 152 11.04 -0.93 1.47
CA THR A 152 9.75 -0.37 1.09
C THR A 152 9.84 0.41 -0.22
N LEU A 153 10.91 1.20 -0.42
CA LEU A 153 11.13 1.91 -1.69
C LEU A 153 11.36 0.97 -2.87
N ALA A 154 12.11 -0.12 -2.65
CA ALA A 154 12.29 -1.16 -3.67
C ALA A 154 10.95 -1.86 -4.01
N ALA A 155 10.12 -2.13 -3.00
CA ALA A 155 8.80 -2.70 -3.20
C ALA A 155 7.88 -1.75 -4.03
N HIS A 156 7.87 -0.45 -3.71
CA HIS A 156 7.17 0.56 -4.51
C HIS A 156 7.63 0.55 -5.97
N ARG A 157 8.94 0.50 -6.21
CA ARG A 157 9.50 0.43 -7.56
C ARG A 157 9.09 -0.83 -8.31
N SER A 158 9.10 -1.98 -7.64
CA SER A 158 8.60 -3.24 -8.22
C SER A 158 7.11 -3.20 -8.53
N ALA A 159 6.33 -2.40 -7.80
CA ALA A 159 4.90 -2.17 -8.05
C ALA A 159 4.62 -1.15 -9.17
N GLY A 160 5.67 -0.53 -9.75
CA GLY A 160 5.55 0.47 -10.81
C GLY A 160 5.40 1.91 -10.30
N ASP A 161 5.49 2.14 -8.99
CA ASP A 161 5.38 3.48 -8.42
C ASP A 161 6.58 4.36 -8.78
N GLN A 162 6.34 5.67 -8.84
CA GLN A 162 7.42 6.64 -8.94
C GLN A 162 8.02 6.88 -7.57
N VAL A 163 9.31 6.60 -7.41
CA VAL A 163 10.06 6.90 -6.19
C VAL A 163 10.99 8.09 -6.40
N VAL A 164 10.82 9.08 -5.54
CA VAL A 164 11.64 10.28 -5.43
C VAL A 164 12.24 10.35 -4.03
N ILE A 165 13.53 10.61 -3.95
CA ILE A 165 14.27 10.83 -2.70
C ILE A 165 14.66 12.32 -2.64
N LEU A 166 14.40 12.96 -1.51
CA LEU A 166 14.88 14.31 -1.18
C LEU A 166 15.81 14.22 0.02
N THR A 167 17.08 14.56 -0.18
CA THR A 167 18.06 14.68 0.89
C THR A 167 18.38 16.15 1.12
N LEU A 168 18.19 16.64 2.36
CA LEU A 168 18.20 18.07 2.66
C LEU A 168 19.60 18.66 2.92
N SER A 169 20.55 17.85 3.38
CA SER A 169 21.94 18.22 3.62
C SER A 169 22.87 17.21 2.96
N ARG A 170 24.05 17.65 2.49
CA ARG A 170 25.10 16.76 1.97
C ARG A 170 25.89 16.04 3.06
N GLY A 171 25.59 16.31 4.34
CA GLY A 171 26.26 15.66 5.48
C GLY A 171 27.74 16.02 5.62
N ALA A 172 28.10 17.28 5.33
CA ALA A 172 29.50 17.75 5.25
C ALA A 172 30.30 17.61 6.56
N ARG A 173 29.67 17.34 7.71
CA ARG A 173 30.38 17.11 8.99
C ARG A 173 30.66 15.62 9.28
N GLY A 174 30.08 14.70 8.51
CA GLY A 174 30.23 13.25 8.70
C GLY A 174 31.23 12.56 7.76
N GLY A 175 31.83 13.26 6.80
CA GLY A 175 32.78 12.71 5.82
C GLY A 175 33.13 13.73 4.72
N GLU A 176 33.94 13.35 3.73
CA GLU A 176 34.23 14.20 2.56
C GLU A 176 32.97 14.36 1.70
N ALA A 177 32.52 15.61 1.49
CA ALA A 177 31.23 15.92 0.85
C ALA A 177 31.12 15.47 -0.61
N GLY A 178 32.25 15.27 -1.31
CA GLY A 178 32.29 14.81 -2.70
C GLY A 178 31.89 13.35 -2.86
N ASP A 179 32.34 12.48 -1.94
CA ASP A 179 32.07 11.05 -2.00
C ASP A 179 30.60 10.75 -1.68
N ARG A 180 30.03 11.43 -0.68
CA ARG A 180 28.64 11.22 -0.22
C ARG A 180 27.58 11.52 -1.27
N MET A 181 27.80 12.53 -2.12
CA MET A 181 26.88 12.82 -3.22
C MET A 181 26.87 11.69 -4.24
N GLY A 182 28.05 11.13 -4.55
CA GLY A 182 28.18 9.97 -5.44
C GLY A 182 27.50 8.72 -4.87
N GLU A 183 27.64 8.47 -3.57
CA GLU A 183 26.99 7.36 -2.86
C GLU A 183 25.46 7.45 -2.94
N SER A 184 24.87 8.61 -2.63
CA SER A 184 23.42 8.82 -2.75
C SER A 184 22.92 8.70 -4.18
N MET A 185 23.68 9.20 -5.16
CA MET A 185 23.32 9.04 -6.57
C MET A 185 23.33 7.56 -6.98
N ALA A 186 24.34 6.79 -6.57
CA ALA A 186 24.42 5.37 -6.84
C ALA A 186 23.27 4.59 -6.20
N ALA A 187 22.93 4.90 -4.93
CA ALA A 187 21.80 4.30 -4.24
C ALA A 187 20.47 4.60 -4.94
N ALA A 188 20.24 5.86 -5.35
CA ALA A 188 19.05 6.25 -6.09
C ALA A 188 18.96 5.53 -7.44
N GLU A 189 20.07 5.44 -8.19
CA GLU A 189 20.14 4.76 -9.49
C GLU A 189 19.82 3.26 -9.36
N LEU A 190 20.26 2.60 -8.29
CA LEU A 190 20.05 1.17 -8.03
C LEU A 190 18.57 0.77 -8.04
N ILE A 191 17.70 1.63 -7.49
CA ILE A 191 16.24 1.43 -7.51
C ILE A 191 15.53 2.32 -8.55
N GLY A 192 16.28 2.96 -9.46
CA GLY A 192 15.74 3.88 -10.46
C GLY A 192 15.01 5.08 -9.86
N ALA A 193 15.30 5.46 -8.61
CA ALA A 193 14.73 6.63 -7.93
C ALA A 193 15.27 7.94 -8.50
N ARG A 194 14.44 8.98 -8.48
CA ARG A 194 14.89 10.34 -8.77
C ARG A 194 15.40 10.98 -7.48
N LEU A 195 16.61 11.52 -7.49
CA LEU A 195 17.20 12.21 -6.34
C LEU A 195 17.14 13.73 -6.47
N PHE A 196 16.67 14.40 -5.42
CA PHE A 196 16.91 15.81 -5.15
C PHE A 196 17.88 15.92 -3.99
N MET A 197 19.00 16.60 -4.21
CA MET A 197 20.03 16.80 -3.20
C MET A 197 20.22 18.28 -2.94
N GLU A 198 19.90 18.70 -1.72
CA GLU A 198 20.04 20.06 -1.25
C GLU A 198 21.29 20.17 -0.35
N ASP A 199 21.67 21.41 -0.05
CA ASP A 199 22.90 21.71 0.70
C ASP A 199 22.60 22.60 1.90
N LEU A 200 21.59 22.21 2.69
CA LEU A 200 21.37 22.85 3.99
C LEU A 200 22.54 22.57 4.91
N GLU A 201 22.79 23.50 5.82
CA GLU A 201 23.89 23.36 6.75
C GLU A 201 23.67 22.16 7.67
N ASP A 202 24.57 21.19 7.54
CA ASP A 202 24.57 19.97 8.33
C ASP A 202 24.59 20.28 9.84
N THR A 203 23.82 19.52 10.62
CA THR A 203 23.58 19.73 12.06
C THR A 203 22.89 21.04 12.42
N ARG A 204 22.37 21.78 11.43
CA ARG A 204 21.66 23.07 11.63
C ARG A 204 20.42 23.19 10.74
N ILE A 205 19.78 22.06 10.41
CA ILE A 205 18.55 22.09 9.60
C ILE A 205 17.44 22.79 10.39
N SER A 206 16.87 23.84 9.81
CA SER A 206 15.74 24.60 10.38
C SER A 206 14.44 23.81 10.27
N GLU A 207 13.56 23.92 11.25
CA GLU A 207 12.19 23.38 11.19
C GLU A 207 11.22 24.26 10.38
N ALA A 208 11.64 25.48 10.08
CA ALA A 208 10.91 26.47 9.30
C ALA A 208 11.65 26.73 7.98
N ASP A 209 11.58 27.95 7.44
CA ASP A 209 12.39 28.31 6.28
C ASP A 209 13.90 28.27 6.61
N PRO A 210 14.74 27.88 5.62
CA PRO A 210 14.40 27.59 4.22
C PRO A 210 13.84 26.17 3.96
N THR A 211 13.84 25.28 4.97
CA THR A 211 13.51 23.85 4.81
C THR A 211 12.08 23.64 4.30
N VAL A 212 11.10 24.36 4.84
CA VAL A 212 9.70 24.27 4.38
C VAL A 212 9.59 24.64 2.91
N SER A 213 10.13 25.79 2.51
CA SER A 213 10.13 26.25 1.11
C SER A 213 10.79 25.26 0.15
N ILE A 214 11.88 24.59 0.57
CA ILE A 214 12.55 23.55 -0.23
C ILE A 214 11.63 22.35 -0.44
N ILE A 215 11.03 21.83 0.63
CA ILE A 215 10.11 20.68 0.54
C ILE A 215 8.88 21.05 -0.30
N GLU A 216 8.30 22.24 -0.13
CA GLU A 216 7.16 22.72 -0.93
C GLU A 216 7.51 22.80 -2.43
N ARG A 217 8.71 23.25 -2.79
CA ARG A 217 9.19 23.25 -4.19
C ARG A 217 9.22 21.84 -4.76
N VAL A 218 9.76 20.86 -4.03
CA VAL A 218 9.82 19.47 -4.48
C VAL A 218 8.43 18.86 -4.56
N VAL A 219 7.57 19.10 -3.57
CA VAL A 219 6.15 18.67 -3.58
C VAL A 219 5.41 19.23 -4.79
N ALA A 220 5.61 20.50 -5.14
CA ALA A 220 4.98 21.11 -6.31
C ALA A 220 5.46 20.47 -7.63
N GLN A 221 6.73 20.06 -7.71
CA GLN A 221 7.28 19.41 -8.89
C GLN A 221 6.90 17.93 -9.01
N VAL A 222 6.82 17.23 -7.88
CA VAL A 222 6.64 15.77 -7.82
C VAL A 222 5.17 15.40 -7.72
N GLN A 223 4.34 16.23 -7.09
CA GLN A 223 2.94 15.94 -6.76
C GLN A 223 2.76 14.57 -6.06
N PRO A 224 3.45 14.33 -4.94
CA PRO A 224 3.44 13.02 -4.28
C PRO A 224 2.05 12.68 -3.73
N THR A 225 1.71 11.39 -3.79
CA THR A 225 0.55 10.81 -3.11
C THR A 225 0.92 10.24 -1.74
N ILE A 226 2.20 9.88 -1.56
CA ILE A 226 2.76 9.34 -0.33
C ILE A 226 4.04 10.10 0.02
N VAL A 227 4.18 10.50 1.29
CA VAL A 227 5.43 11.03 1.84
C VAL A 227 5.92 10.15 2.98
N TYR A 228 7.21 9.86 2.94
CA TYR A 228 7.95 9.24 4.05
C TYR A 228 9.00 10.20 4.60
N THR A 229 9.14 10.28 5.92
CA THR A 229 10.17 11.11 6.57
C THR A 229 10.54 10.57 7.95
N HIS A 230 11.40 11.28 8.67
CA HIS A 230 11.76 10.97 10.05
C HIS A 230 10.58 11.07 11.02
N SER A 231 10.58 10.28 12.08
CA SER A 231 9.64 10.45 13.20
C SER A 231 9.97 11.67 14.06
N ALA A 232 8.97 12.25 14.72
CA ALA A 232 9.18 13.23 15.79
C ALA A 232 9.90 12.62 17.00
N HIS A 233 9.76 11.30 17.19
CA HIS A 233 10.33 10.53 18.28
C HIS A 233 11.78 10.11 17.96
N ASP A 234 12.65 11.10 17.79
CA ASP A 234 14.04 10.93 17.37
C ASP A 234 14.97 11.80 18.22
N ARG A 235 16.14 11.30 18.60
CA ARG A 235 17.15 12.07 19.36
C ARG A 235 17.91 13.07 18.49
N HIS A 236 18.01 12.85 17.18
CA HIS A 236 18.72 13.75 16.27
C HIS A 236 17.90 15.01 15.99
N GLN A 237 18.49 16.19 16.18
CA GLN A 237 17.75 17.45 16.03
C GLN A 237 17.31 17.72 14.59
N ASP A 238 18.16 17.41 13.61
CA ASP A 238 17.83 17.61 12.20
C ASP A 238 16.65 16.71 11.81
N HIS A 239 16.59 15.47 12.29
CA HIS A 239 15.47 14.56 11.99
C HIS A 239 14.15 15.14 12.48
N ARG A 240 14.13 15.65 13.72
CA ARG A 240 12.95 16.32 14.28
C ARG A 240 12.59 17.61 13.52
N ALA A 241 13.58 18.37 13.05
CA ALA A 241 13.35 19.58 12.27
C ALA A 241 12.74 19.24 10.89
N VAL A 242 13.29 18.24 10.21
CA VAL A 242 12.79 17.72 8.94
C VAL A 242 11.38 17.17 9.08
N HIS A 243 11.09 16.43 10.16
CA HIS A 243 9.73 15.96 10.47
C HIS A 243 8.73 17.13 10.54
N ARG A 244 9.06 18.19 11.29
CA ARG A 244 8.19 19.37 11.44
C ARG A 244 8.01 20.13 10.12
N ALA A 245 9.10 20.35 9.39
CA ALA A 245 9.05 21.03 8.10
C ALA A 245 8.22 20.24 7.07
N ALA A 246 8.43 18.92 6.98
CA ALA A 246 7.71 18.03 6.10
C ALA A 246 6.21 17.99 6.43
N THR A 247 5.84 17.95 7.72
CA THR A 247 4.44 17.99 8.17
C THR A 247 3.71 19.23 7.63
N VAL A 248 4.36 20.40 7.66
CA VAL A 248 3.79 21.67 7.16
C VAL A 248 3.72 21.69 5.63
N ALA A 249 4.84 21.35 4.97
CA ALA A 249 4.99 21.42 3.52
C ALA A 249 4.10 20.41 2.77
N THR A 250 3.76 19.29 3.41
CA THR A 250 3.03 18.19 2.77
C THR A 250 1.60 18.09 3.27
N ARG A 251 1.02 19.14 3.88
CA ARG A 251 -0.33 19.12 4.50
C ARG A 251 -1.47 18.58 3.62
N ASN A 252 -1.33 18.66 2.29
CA ASN A 252 -2.33 18.18 1.33
C ASN A 252 -2.01 16.80 0.72
N VAL A 253 -0.88 16.19 1.07
CA VAL A 253 -0.50 14.84 0.59
C VAL A 253 -1.37 13.80 1.31
N PRO A 254 -2.08 12.90 0.60
CA PRO A 254 -2.98 11.92 1.19
C PRO A 254 -2.36 11.07 2.30
N THR A 255 -1.14 10.57 2.07
CA THR A 255 -0.44 9.69 3.01
C THR A 255 0.86 10.33 3.50
N PHE A 256 1.02 10.38 4.81
CA PHE A 256 2.23 10.85 5.48
C PHE A 256 2.59 9.85 6.59
N ALA A 257 3.75 9.22 6.46
CA ALA A 257 4.23 8.24 7.42
C ALA A 257 5.70 8.48 7.77
N CYS A 258 6.09 8.08 8.97
CA CYS A 258 7.43 8.25 9.48
C CYS A 258 8.15 6.92 9.56
N TYR A 259 9.42 6.87 9.16
CA TYR A 259 10.27 5.70 9.30
C TYR A 259 11.12 5.73 10.56
N GLN A 260 11.60 4.54 10.95
CA GLN A 260 12.51 4.40 12.07
C GLN A 260 13.95 4.71 11.64
N SER A 261 14.56 5.74 12.21
CA SER A 261 16.01 5.97 12.13
C SER A 261 16.75 5.22 13.25
N PRO A 262 18.09 5.10 13.19
CA PRO A 262 18.91 4.59 14.30
C PRO A 262 18.81 5.41 15.59
N SER A 263 18.46 6.68 15.49
CA SER A 263 18.33 7.60 16.63
C SER A 263 16.90 7.74 17.14
N ALA A 264 15.96 6.97 16.58
CA ALA A 264 14.60 6.86 17.08
C ALA A 264 14.59 6.50 18.58
N THR A 265 13.73 7.16 19.36
CA THR A 265 13.56 6.86 20.78
C THR A 265 12.63 5.67 20.98
N VAL A 266 12.55 5.20 22.22
CA VAL A 266 11.58 4.16 22.62
C VAL A 266 10.13 4.64 22.52
N ASP A 267 9.90 5.94 22.29
CA ASP A 267 8.57 6.51 22.09
C ASP A 267 8.08 6.38 20.64
N TYR A 268 8.93 5.95 19.71
CA TYR A 268 8.53 5.64 18.34
C TYR A 268 7.45 4.56 18.32
N ARG A 269 6.28 4.86 17.75
CA ARG A 269 5.10 3.99 17.77
C ARG A 269 4.66 3.64 16.34
N PRO A 270 5.31 2.68 15.69
CA PRO A 270 4.88 2.25 14.37
C PRO A 270 3.50 1.59 14.44
N THR A 271 2.64 1.96 13.50
CA THR A 271 1.27 1.44 13.34
C THR A 271 1.10 0.63 12.07
N ARG A 272 2.13 0.60 11.21
CA ARG A 272 2.16 -0.16 9.97
C ARG A 272 3.50 -0.89 9.84
N PHE A 273 3.45 -2.11 9.32
CA PHE A 273 4.61 -2.99 9.17
C PHE A 273 4.61 -3.51 7.73
N VAL A 274 5.51 -2.98 6.90
CA VAL A 274 5.58 -3.30 5.48
C VAL A 274 6.50 -4.49 5.30
N SER A 275 5.99 -5.58 4.72
CA SER A 275 6.85 -6.71 4.34
C SER A 275 7.84 -6.28 3.28
N ILE A 276 9.11 -6.61 3.50
CA ILE A 276 10.19 -6.40 2.54
C ILE A 276 10.80 -7.74 2.09
N ASP A 277 10.05 -8.83 2.27
CA ASP A 277 10.43 -10.13 1.74
C ASP A 277 10.59 -10.04 0.21
N GLY A 278 11.71 -10.54 -0.30
CA GLY A 278 12.10 -10.36 -1.71
C GLY A 278 12.83 -9.05 -2.03
N PHE A 279 12.94 -8.12 -1.06
CA PHE A 279 13.61 -6.82 -1.22
C PHE A 279 14.74 -6.58 -0.19
N THR A 280 15.03 -7.55 0.68
CA THR A 280 16.11 -7.45 1.68
C THR A 280 17.47 -7.26 1.04
N ASP A 281 17.77 -7.99 -0.04
CA ASP A 281 19.05 -7.90 -0.74
C ASP A 281 19.21 -6.53 -1.41
N THR A 282 18.13 -6.00 -1.98
CA THR A 282 18.10 -4.64 -2.53
C THR A 282 18.34 -3.60 -1.43
N LYS A 283 17.73 -3.76 -0.24
CA LYS A 283 17.97 -2.88 0.91
C LYS A 283 19.45 -2.90 1.32
N LEU A 284 20.05 -4.09 1.45
CA LEU A 284 21.47 -4.20 1.81
C LEU A 284 22.37 -3.59 0.73
N ALA A 285 22.03 -3.78 -0.55
CA ALA A 285 22.77 -3.18 -1.66
C ALA A 285 22.69 -1.64 -1.66
N LEU A 286 21.53 -1.06 -1.34
CA LEU A 286 21.37 0.39 -1.14
C LEU A 286 22.30 0.90 -0.04
N LEU A 287 22.38 0.19 1.09
CA LEU A 287 23.24 0.58 2.21
C LEU A 287 24.72 0.42 1.88
N ALA A 288 25.07 -0.60 1.10
CA ALA A 288 26.44 -0.83 0.64
C ALA A 288 26.97 0.30 -0.26
N CYS A 289 26.09 1.09 -0.90
CA CYS A 289 26.50 2.30 -1.62
C CYS A 289 27.16 3.32 -0.70
N PHE A 290 26.82 3.35 0.59
CA PHE A 290 27.39 4.28 1.59
C PHE A 290 28.64 3.70 2.25
N GLY A 291 29.52 3.09 1.44
CA GLY A 291 30.72 2.37 1.90
C GLY A 291 31.69 3.23 2.70
N SER A 292 31.73 4.56 2.48
CA SER A 292 32.51 5.49 3.30
C SER A 292 32.07 5.52 4.78
N GLN A 293 30.86 5.04 5.07
CA GLN A 293 30.22 5.06 6.38
C GLN A 293 30.10 3.68 7.04
N ALA A 294 30.06 2.60 6.25
CA ALA A 294 29.78 1.23 6.72
C ALA A 294 30.79 0.69 7.75
N GLY A 295 32.06 1.10 7.67
CA GLY A 295 33.09 0.72 8.66
C GLY A 295 33.06 1.51 9.96
N ILE A 296 32.31 2.62 10.00
CA ILE A 296 32.30 3.59 11.12
C ILE A 296 31.01 3.48 11.94
N ARG A 297 29.89 3.11 11.30
CA ARG A 297 28.55 3.12 11.89
C ARG A 297 27.99 1.71 12.05
N ASN A 298 28.02 1.19 13.29
CA ASN A 298 27.53 -0.17 13.61
C ASN A 298 26.08 -0.44 13.16
N TYR A 299 25.22 0.59 13.10
CA TYR A 299 23.84 0.43 12.68
C TYR A 299 23.65 0.20 11.18
N MET A 300 24.70 0.34 10.37
CA MET A 300 24.68 0.06 8.93
C MET A 300 25.08 -1.38 8.59
N GLN A 301 25.54 -2.17 9.57
CA GLN A 301 25.93 -3.54 9.32
C GLN A 301 24.73 -4.41 8.97
N ASP A 302 24.91 -5.30 7.99
CA ASP A 302 23.85 -6.16 7.45
C ASP A 302 23.10 -6.92 8.55
N ASP A 303 23.81 -7.43 9.56
CA ASP A 303 23.24 -8.18 10.66
C ASP A 303 22.31 -7.31 11.52
N PHE A 304 22.70 -6.06 11.81
CA PHE A 304 21.87 -5.11 12.56
C PHE A 304 20.60 -4.74 11.79
N VAL A 305 20.72 -4.50 10.48
CA VAL A 305 19.60 -4.13 9.60
C VAL A 305 18.61 -5.30 9.47
N LEU A 306 19.14 -6.51 9.24
CA LEU A 306 18.33 -7.73 9.14
C LEU A 306 17.70 -8.10 10.48
N ALA A 307 18.42 -7.98 11.60
CA ALA A 307 17.88 -8.23 12.93
C ALA A 307 16.74 -7.27 13.28
N THR A 308 16.89 -5.98 12.94
CA THR A 308 15.86 -4.97 13.17
C THR A 308 14.60 -5.25 12.35
N SER A 309 14.76 -5.51 11.06
CA SER A 309 13.60 -5.85 10.20
C SER A 309 12.94 -7.17 10.61
N ARG A 310 13.74 -8.15 11.06
CA ARG A 310 13.25 -9.42 11.62
C ARG A 310 12.48 -9.21 12.91
N TYR A 311 12.92 -8.32 13.79
CA TYR A 311 12.20 -8.00 15.02
C TYR A 311 10.81 -7.44 14.72
N TRP A 312 10.71 -6.51 13.77
CA TRP A 312 9.42 -5.90 13.42
C TRP A 312 8.48 -6.83 12.68
N SER A 313 9.00 -7.88 12.00
CA SER A 313 8.16 -8.85 11.31
C SER A 313 7.18 -9.58 12.22
N ARG A 314 7.42 -9.63 13.54
CA ARG A 314 6.47 -10.18 14.51
C ARG A 314 5.12 -9.45 14.58
N TYR A 315 5.05 -8.25 14.02
CA TYR A 315 3.85 -7.41 13.95
C TYR A 315 3.26 -7.28 12.54
N GLY A 316 3.98 -7.76 11.51
CA GLY A 316 3.55 -7.75 10.11
C GLY A 316 3.38 -9.16 9.56
N GLY A 317 3.05 -9.26 8.27
CA GLY A 317 3.16 -10.52 7.52
C GLY A 317 4.56 -10.64 6.92
N GLY A 318 5.19 -11.81 7.00
CA GLY A 318 6.49 -12.08 6.36
C GLY A 318 7.67 -12.31 7.31
N GLN A 319 8.86 -12.47 6.74
CA GLN A 319 10.10 -12.73 7.48
C GLN A 319 10.84 -11.45 7.89
N HIS A 320 10.73 -10.39 7.10
CA HIS A 320 11.35 -9.09 7.36
C HIS A 320 10.34 -7.96 7.12
N CYS A 321 10.26 -7.02 8.05
CA CYS A 321 9.39 -5.85 7.90
C CYS A 321 10.09 -4.53 8.24
N GLU A 322 9.71 -3.48 7.54
CA GLU A 322 10.05 -2.10 7.92
C GLU A 322 8.87 -1.46 8.67
N PRO A 323 9.12 -0.88 9.86
CA PRO A 323 8.08 -0.26 10.66
C PRO A 323 7.82 1.18 10.21
N LEU A 324 6.56 1.57 10.12
CA LEU A 324 6.12 2.92 9.79
C LEU A 324 5.14 3.45 10.85
N GLU A 325 5.38 4.65 11.34
CA GLU A 325 4.44 5.42 12.14
C GLU A 325 3.58 6.29 11.21
N VAL A 326 2.33 5.88 10.99
CA VAL A 326 1.40 6.59 10.10
C VAL A 326 0.81 7.79 10.84
N ILE A 327 1.07 9.00 10.35
CA ILE A 327 0.56 10.26 10.92
C ILE A 327 -0.75 10.66 10.24
N ARG A 328 -0.84 10.47 8.92
CA ARG A 328 -2.02 10.78 8.13
C ARG A 328 -2.19 9.75 7.01
N GLU A 329 -3.42 9.31 6.83
CA GLU A 329 -3.86 8.53 5.67
C GLU A 329 -5.30 8.93 5.35
N ALA A 330 -5.51 9.51 4.17
CA ALA A 330 -6.83 9.86 3.69
C ALA A 330 -7.48 8.65 3.00
N SER A 331 -8.61 8.15 3.51
CA SER A 331 -9.46 7.21 2.79
C SER A 331 -10.60 7.96 2.10
N ALA A 332 -10.87 7.61 0.84
CA ALA A 332 -12.09 8.08 0.17
C ALA A 332 -13.28 7.27 0.72
N VAL A 333 -14.31 7.95 1.22
CA VAL A 333 -15.60 7.29 1.51
C VAL A 333 -16.27 7.00 0.18
N VAL A 334 -16.27 5.73 -0.23
CA VAL A 334 -17.03 5.26 -1.39
C VAL A 334 -18.52 5.45 -1.07
N GLY A 335 -19.21 6.32 -1.81
CA GLY A 335 -20.66 6.58 -1.66
C GLY A 335 -21.06 8.03 -1.42
N ALA A 336 -20.13 8.96 -1.25
CA ALA A 336 -20.44 10.39 -1.21
C ALA A 336 -20.62 10.98 -2.62
N GLN A 337 -21.51 10.39 -3.44
CA GLN A 337 -22.15 11.15 -4.51
C GLN A 337 -23.25 11.99 -3.86
N SER A 338 -23.12 13.31 -3.98
CA SER A 338 -23.97 14.31 -3.34
C SER A 338 -25.35 14.44 -3.99
N ASP A 339 -26.13 13.36 -4.03
CA ASP A 339 -27.54 13.37 -4.46
C ASP A 339 -28.50 12.97 -3.31
N ALA A 340 -28.03 12.99 -2.06
CA ALA A 340 -28.92 12.81 -0.91
C ALA A 340 -29.84 14.05 -0.76
N PRO A 341 -31.18 13.89 -0.80
CA PRO A 341 -32.09 14.99 -0.54
C PRO A 341 -31.92 15.49 0.89
N ALA A 342 -31.91 16.82 1.06
CA ALA A 342 -31.72 17.48 2.34
C ALA A 342 -32.68 16.93 3.41
N ILE A 343 -32.13 16.47 4.53
CA ILE A 343 -32.91 16.04 5.69
C ILE A 343 -33.61 17.27 6.27
N PRO A 344 -34.95 17.29 6.43
CA PRO A 344 -35.64 18.43 7.01
C PRO A 344 -35.34 18.48 8.50
N VAL A 345 -34.69 19.56 8.95
CA VAL A 345 -34.55 19.89 10.37
C VAL A 345 -35.94 20.24 10.90
N GLN A 346 -36.49 19.40 11.78
CA GLN A 346 -37.69 19.74 12.53
C GLN A 346 -37.32 20.76 13.61
N SER A 347 -37.84 21.97 13.48
CA SER A 347 -37.79 23.02 14.50
C SER A 347 -38.60 22.56 15.72
N SER A 348 -37.92 22.16 16.80
CA SER A 348 -38.56 21.94 18.09
C SER A 348 -38.85 23.29 18.75
N ASN A 349 -40.12 23.69 18.74
CA ASN A 349 -40.63 24.77 19.57
C ASN A 349 -40.52 24.38 21.05
N LEU A 350 -39.50 24.91 21.74
CA LEU A 350 -39.52 25.03 23.19
C LEU A 350 -40.37 26.25 23.56
N THR A 351 -41.66 26.00 23.84
CA THR A 351 -42.50 26.96 24.55
C THR A 351 -42.16 26.90 26.03
N GLU A 352 -41.65 28.01 26.55
CA GLU A 352 -41.41 28.26 27.97
C GLU A 352 -42.69 28.01 28.79
N ARG A 353 -42.59 27.14 29.80
CA ARG A 353 -43.52 27.11 30.92
C ARG A 353 -42.89 27.90 32.07
N SER A 354 -43.23 29.18 32.15
CA SER A 354 -43.09 29.97 33.36
C SER A 354 -44.31 29.73 34.25
N GLY A 355 -44.09 29.18 35.45
CA GLY A 355 -45.10 29.02 36.50
C GLY A 355 -44.53 29.47 37.84
N VAL A 356 -45.07 30.60 38.31
CA VAL A 356 -45.36 31.06 39.69
C VAL A 356 -44.51 30.51 40.84
#